data_AF-X1JUK4-F1
#
_entry.id   AF-X1JUK4-F1
#
_cell.length_a   1.000
_cell.length_b   1.000
_cell.length_c   1.000
_cell.angle_alpha   90.00
_cell.angle_beta   90.00
_cell.angle_gamma   90.00
#
_symmetry.space_group_name_H-M   'P 1'
#
loop_
_entity.id
_entity.type
_entity.pdbx_description
1 polymer ?
#
loop_
_entity_poly.entity_id
_entity_poly.type
_entity_poly.pdbx_seq_one_letter_code
_entity_poly.pdbx_strand_id
1 'polypeptide(L)'
;MIFLLILGFSIFAKDTPDDAGGSITVSVSNIPGSTERIEVYRLAKGDSIYEEIGLIPLFKGEFDDVSVVDGREYLYGSRAITEDSVYVAEMKEFTNSSPQWFNRSRTSVLLFFVLFGVVVIIYIQLAKKNPKGLFIRKLPPLEAMDEAVGRATEMGKPVLYIPGIEYIYDAGTLASITILKSVGKKVAEYGTRIINPNFDPIVMA
;
A
#
# COMPACT_ATOMS: atom_id res chain seq x y z
N MET A 1 -17.70 20.48 53.56
CA MET A 1 -16.42 21.10 53.13
C MET A 1 -16.05 20.44 51.81
N ILE A 2 -16.43 21.05 50.68
CA ILE A 2 -16.19 20.52 49.34
C ILE A 2 -14.75 20.89 48.97
N PHE A 3 -13.90 19.88 48.82
CA PHE A 3 -12.52 20.04 48.38
C PHE A 3 -12.57 20.32 46.88
N LEU A 4 -12.54 21.59 46.49
CA LEU A 4 -12.42 22.01 45.11
C LEU A 4 -10.96 21.75 44.69
N LEU A 5 -10.73 20.60 44.06
CA LEU A 5 -9.43 20.27 43.46
C LEU A 5 -9.24 21.23 42.28
N ILE A 6 -8.44 22.27 42.47
CA ILE A 6 -7.99 23.12 41.35
C ILE A 6 -7.09 22.21 40.50
N LEU A 7 -7.68 21.61 39.48
CA LEU A 7 -6.95 20.81 38.51
C LEU A 7 -6.02 21.76 37.73
N GLY A 8 -4.74 21.68 38.02
CA GLY A 8 -3.71 22.41 37.27
C GLY A 8 -3.69 21.96 35.80
N PHE A 9 -3.23 22.86 34.93
CA PHE A 9 -2.94 22.55 33.54
C PHE A 9 -2.01 21.32 33.47
N SER A 10 -2.38 20.33 32.64
CA SER A 10 -1.71 19.04 32.61
C SER A 10 -1.53 18.56 31.16
N ILE A 11 -0.47 17.79 30.94
CA ILE A 11 -0.09 17.23 29.65
C ILE A 11 0.06 15.71 29.77
N PHE A 12 -0.41 15.00 28.75
CA PHE A 12 -0.31 13.56 28.62
C PHE A 12 0.14 13.23 27.20
N ALA A 13 1.12 12.34 27.05
CA ALA A 13 1.52 11.82 25.75
C ALA A 13 1.42 10.29 25.75
N LYS A 14 0.96 9.73 24.64
CA LYS A 14 0.84 8.29 24.42
C LYS A 14 1.19 7.97 22.97
N ASP A 15 1.68 6.75 22.73
CA ASP A 15 1.86 6.21 21.38
C ASP A 15 0.56 6.37 20.59
N THR A 16 0.66 6.86 19.35
CA THR A 16 -0.52 7.13 18.53
C THR A 16 -1.18 5.80 18.18
N PRO A 17 -2.48 5.61 18.48
CA PRO A 17 -3.13 4.32 18.26
C PRO A 17 -3.38 4.05 16.78
N ASP A 18 -3.32 2.77 16.42
CA ASP A 18 -3.58 2.24 15.08
C ASP A 18 -2.66 2.80 13.98
N ASP A 19 -1.42 3.17 14.30
CA ASP A 19 -0.45 3.74 13.37
C ASP A 19 0.65 2.75 12.95
N ALA A 20 1.53 3.21 12.05
CA ALA A 20 2.67 2.44 11.57
C ALA A 20 3.93 2.68 12.42
N GLY A 21 3.79 3.28 13.61
CA GLY A 21 4.89 3.91 14.34
C GLY A 21 5.23 5.29 13.79
N GLY A 22 6.17 5.95 14.46
CA GLY A 22 6.67 7.27 14.11
C GLY A 22 5.76 8.41 14.55
N SER A 23 4.79 8.16 15.44
CA SER A 23 3.91 9.19 15.98
C SER A 23 3.63 9.01 17.48
N ILE A 24 3.60 10.13 18.21
CA ILE A 24 3.13 10.19 19.60
C ILE A 24 2.04 11.27 19.67
N THR A 25 0.88 10.88 20.21
CA THR A 25 -0.24 11.79 20.44
C THR A 25 -0.10 12.46 21.81
N VAL A 26 0.00 13.78 21.79
CA VAL A 26 0.12 14.65 22.96
C VAL A 26 -1.20 15.38 23.18
N SER A 27 -1.81 15.16 24.33
CA SER A 27 -3.09 15.77 24.74
C SER A 27 -2.90 16.61 26.00
N VAL A 28 -3.58 17.75 26.07
CA VAL A 28 -3.58 18.62 27.26
C VAL A 28 -4.96 18.65 27.91
N SER A 29 -4.99 18.83 29.23
CA SER A 29 -6.22 18.89 30.01
C SER A 29 -6.18 20.06 30.99
N ASN A 30 -7.37 20.58 31.33
CA ASN A 30 -7.55 21.78 32.16
C ASN A 30 -6.89 23.02 31.55
N ILE A 31 -7.15 23.27 30.26
CA ILE A 31 -6.67 24.46 29.55
C ILE A 31 -7.27 25.70 30.25
N PRO A 32 -6.44 26.63 30.75
CA PRO A 32 -6.93 27.87 31.37
C PRO A 32 -7.82 28.66 30.41
N GLY A 33 -8.87 29.27 30.93
CA GLY A 33 -9.64 30.26 30.16
C GLY A 33 -8.73 31.38 29.66
N SER A 34 -9.03 31.96 28.50
CA SER A 34 -8.24 33.02 27.86
C SER A 34 -6.84 32.61 27.35
N THR A 35 -6.56 31.31 27.21
CA THR A 35 -5.33 30.85 26.53
C THR A 35 -5.35 31.24 25.05
N GLU A 36 -4.31 31.91 24.57
CA GLU A 36 -4.14 32.30 23.15
C GLU A 36 -3.50 31.19 22.31
N ARG A 37 -2.48 30.54 22.86
CA ARG A 37 -1.74 29.45 22.22
C ARG A 37 -1.13 28.52 23.25
N ILE A 38 -0.96 27.26 22.84
CA ILE A 38 -0.30 26.23 23.63
C ILE A 38 0.90 25.74 22.85
N GLU A 39 2.09 26.03 23.34
CA GLU A 39 3.37 25.57 22.76
C GLU A 39 3.73 24.22 23.34
N VAL A 40 4.22 23.31 22.50
CA VAL A 40 4.68 21.98 22.88
C VAL A 40 6.17 21.85 22.65
N TYR A 41 6.83 21.31 23.65
CA TYR A 41 8.25 21.08 23.69
C TYR A 41 8.52 19.60 23.92
N ARG A 42 9.60 19.10 23.34
CA ARG A 42 10.02 17.70 23.43
C ARG A 42 11.49 17.62 23.81
N LEU A 43 11.81 16.68 24.68
CA LEU A 43 13.17 16.31 25.04
C LEU A 43 13.36 14.83 24.75
N ALA A 44 14.29 14.48 23.86
CA ALA A 44 14.62 13.08 23.66
C ALA A 44 15.57 12.60 24.76
N LYS A 45 15.44 11.33 25.16
CA LYS A 45 16.30 10.75 26.19
C LYS A 45 17.77 10.79 25.75
N GLY A 46 18.61 11.39 26.58
CA GLY A 46 20.03 11.63 26.30
C GLY A 46 20.36 13.07 25.89
N ASP A 47 19.34 13.86 25.51
CA ASP A 47 19.51 15.27 25.21
C ASP A 47 19.30 16.12 26.48
N SER A 48 19.83 17.34 26.49
CA SER A 48 19.72 18.28 27.62
C SER A 48 18.87 19.52 27.29
N ILE A 49 18.40 19.63 26.04
CA ILE A 49 17.70 20.82 25.53
C ILE A 49 16.34 20.38 24.99
N TYR A 50 15.30 21.09 25.41
CA TYR A 50 13.96 20.92 24.85
C TYR A 50 13.88 21.59 23.49
N GLU A 51 13.38 20.86 22.49
CA GLU A 51 13.05 21.36 21.16
C GLU A 51 11.58 21.75 21.12
N GLU A 52 11.25 22.90 20.54
CA GLU A 52 9.87 23.28 20.25
C GLU A 52 9.40 22.53 19.00
N ILE A 53 8.33 21.74 19.12
CA ILE A 53 7.84 20.87 18.04
C ILE A 53 6.60 21.42 17.35
N GLY A 54 5.85 22.31 18.01
CA GLY A 54 4.65 22.90 17.44
C GLY A 54 3.64 23.42 18.46
N LEU A 55 2.44 23.70 17.97
CA LEU A 55 1.34 24.27 18.73
C LEU A 55 0.16 23.28 18.82
N ILE A 56 -0.43 23.13 20.01
CA ILE A 56 -1.69 22.40 20.18
C ILE A 56 -2.85 23.33 19.80
N PRO A 57 -3.71 22.94 18.83
CA PRO A 57 -4.91 23.69 18.53
C PRO A 57 -5.88 23.67 19.71
N LEU A 58 -6.28 24.85 20.20
CA LEU A 58 -7.15 25.01 21.38
C LEU A 58 -8.49 24.26 21.26
N PHE A 59 -9.02 24.13 20.04
CA PHE A 59 -10.30 23.44 19.80
C PHE A 59 -10.20 21.91 19.93
N LYS A 60 -9.04 21.32 19.62
CA LYS A 60 -8.81 19.87 19.68
C LYS A 60 -8.21 19.48 21.03
N GLY A 61 -7.32 20.31 21.57
CA GLY A 61 -6.56 19.99 22.79
C GLY A 61 -5.53 18.88 22.60
N GLU A 62 -5.24 18.50 21.35
CA GLU A 62 -4.32 17.42 20.99
C GLU A 62 -3.43 17.79 19.81
N PHE A 63 -2.22 17.25 19.81
CA PHE A 63 -1.21 17.38 18.77
C PHE A 63 -0.52 16.04 18.55
N ASP A 64 -0.33 15.67 17.29
CA ASP A 64 0.34 14.42 16.91
C ASP A 64 1.77 14.76 16.46
N ASP A 65 2.78 14.32 17.22
CA ASP A 65 4.19 14.48 16.86
C ASP A 65 4.63 13.36 15.92
N VAL A 66 4.57 13.65 14.61
CA VAL A 66 4.95 12.73 13.52
C VAL A 66 6.46 12.70 13.22
N SER A 67 7.28 13.35 14.04
CA SER A 67 8.74 13.46 13.84
C SER A 67 9.55 12.55 14.77
N VAL A 68 8.88 11.64 15.47
CA VAL A 68 9.52 10.74 16.44
C VAL A 68 10.12 9.51 15.76
N VAL A 69 11.19 9.00 16.35
CA VAL A 69 11.81 7.74 15.94
C VAL A 69 11.31 6.61 16.83
N ASP A 70 10.84 5.53 16.23
CA ASP A 70 10.35 4.35 16.94
C ASP A 70 11.38 3.80 17.93
N GLY A 71 10.92 3.46 19.13
CA GLY A 71 11.76 2.94 20.21
C GLY A 71 12.66 3.97 20.91
N ARG A 72 12.73 5.23 20.43
CA ARG A 72 13.36 6.32 21.19
C ARG A 72 12.37 6.89 22.19
N GLU A 73 12.84 7.12 23.40
CA GLU A 73 12.05 7.67 24.50
C GLU A 73 12.09 9.21 24.47
N TYR A 74 10.91 9.83 24.60
CA TYR A 74 10.71 11.26 24.58
C TYR A 74 9.93 11.72 25.81
N LEU A 75 10.26 12.91 26.30
CA LEU A 75 9.56 13.61 27.36
C LEU A 75 8.93 14.88 26.78
N TYR A 76 7.67 15.14 27.11
CA TYR A 76 6.94 16.29 26.59
C TYR A 76 6.63 17.30 27.69
N GLY A 77 6.68 18.58 27.30
CA GLY A 77 6.21 19.69 28.10
C GLY A 77 5.36 20.63 27.26
N SER A 78 4.45 21.36 27.89
CA SER A 78 3.65 22.39 27.23
C SER A 78 3.59 23.67 28.03
N ARG A 79 3.42 24.78 27.32
CA ARG A 79 3.19 26.10 27.88
C ARG A 79 1.92 26.69 27.30
N ALA A 80 0.93 26.93 28.14
CA ALA A 80 -0.26 27.70 27.79
C ALA A 80 0.01 29.18 28.08
N ILE A 81 -0.04 30.00 27.03
CA ILE A 81 0.19 31.44 27.13
C ILE A 81 -1.17 32.16 27.14
N THR A 82 -1.38 32.96 28.18
CA THR A 82 -2.51 33.87 28.37
C THR A 82 -1.98 35.30 28.38
N GLU A 83 -2.84 36.30 28.16
CA GLU A 83 -2.47 37.73 28.19
C GLU A 83 -1.64 38.12 29.43
N ASP A 84 -2.00 37.58 30.61
CA ASP A 84 -1.38 37.97 31.89
C ASP A 84 -0.45 36.92 32.50
N SER A 85 -0.43 35.68 31.99
CA SER A 85 0.27 34.57 32.66
C SER A 85 0.66 33.43 31.73
N VAL A 86 1.69 32.68 32.14
CA VAL A 86 2.14 31.47 31.45
C VAL A 86 1.98 30.28 32.39
N TYR A 87 1.21 29.29 31.95
CA TYR A 87 1.02 28.03 32.67
C TYR A 87 1.88 26.96 32.03
N VAL A 88 2.69 26.26 32.84
CA VAL A 88 3.61 25.22 32.36
C VAL A 88 3.14 23.86 32.87
N ALA A 89 3.11 22.87 31.98
CA ALA A 89 2.88 21.47 32.32
C ALA A 89 4.02 20.63 31.74
N GLU A 90 4.58 19.72 32.54
CA GLU A 90 5.64 18.82 32.10
C GLU A 90 5.28 17.38 32.47
N MET A 91 5.58 16.45 31.57
CA MET A 91 5.49 15.03 31.87
C MET A 91 6.61 14.61 32.81
N LYS A 92 6.32 13.60 33.64
CA LYS A 92 7.31 12.99 34.54
C LYS A 92 7.88 11.70 34.00
N GLU A 93 7.21 11.09 33.01
CA GLU A 93 7.54 9.78 32.47
C GLU A 93 7.80 9.89 30.97
N PHE A 94 8.78 9.12 30.49
CA PHE A 94 9.08 9.03 29.07
C PHE A 94 8.03 8.19 28.35
N THR A 95 7.77 8.55 27.09
CA THR A 95 6.92 7.78 26.18
C THR A 95 7.69 7.51 24.89
N ASN A 96 7.38 6.40 24.23
CA ASN A 96 8.01 5.98 22.99
C ASN A 96 6.93 5.58 21.98
N SER A 97 7.22 5.80 20.70
CA SER A 97 6.36 5.29 19.63
C SER A 97 6.72 3.84 19.30
N SER A 98 5.72 3.06 18.92
CA SER A 98 5.89 1.67 18.48
C SER A 98 4.98 1.32 17.31
N PRO A 99 5.50 0.64 16.27
CA PRO A 99 4.67 0.22 15.15
C PRO A 99 3.69 -0.85 15.58
N GLN A 100 2.41 -0.65 15.23
CA GLN A 100 1.36 -1.60 15.58
C GLN A 100 1.02 -2.48 14.37
N TRP A 101 0.80 -3.77 14.64
CA TRP A 101 0.54 -4.77 13.59
C TRP A 101 -0.81 -4.58 12.89
N PHE A 102 -1.77 -3.92 13.54
CA PHE A 102 -3.13 -3.83 13.05
C PHE A 102 -3.74 -2.47 13.33
N ASN A 103 -4.20 -1.82 12.27
CA ASN A 103 -4.97 -0.58 12.34
C ASN A 103 -6.48 -0.90 12.35
N ARG A 104 -7.15 -0.66 13.48
CA ARG A 104 -8.59 -0.94 13.65
C ARG A 104 -9.48 -0.08 12.77
N SER A 105 -9.07 1.14 12.41
CA SER A 105 -9.79 2.01 11.48
C SER A 105 -9.94 1.36 10.10
N ARG A 106 -8.99 0.49 9.71
CA ARG A 106 -9.00 -0.22 8.42
C ARG A 106 -9.62 -1.63 8.47
N THR A 107 -10.31 -1.99 9.55
CA THR A 107 -11.02 -3.28 9.68
C THR A 107 -12.01 -3.55 8.54
N SER A 108 -12.73 -2.53 8.08
CA SER A 108 -13.65 -2.64 6.94
C SER A 108 -12.93 -3.10 5.67
N VAL A 109 -11.71 -2.60 5.43
CA VAL A 109 -10.90 -2.99 4.26
C VAL A 109 -10.52 -4.46 4.35
N LEU A 110 -10.06 -4.92 5.52
CA LEU A 110 -9.74 -6.33 5.74
C LEU A 110 -10.95 -7.24 5.45
N LEU A 111 -12.13 -6.85 5.94
CA LEU A 111 -13.37 -7.61 5.71
C LEU A 111 -13.69 -7.73 4.21
N PHE A 112 -13.60 -6.63 3.45
CA PHE A 112 -13.82 -6.66 2.01
C PHE A 112 -12.80 -7.54 1.27
N PHE A 113 -11.52 -7.48 1.66
CA PHE A 113 -10.49 -8.34 1.08
C PHE A 113 -10.76 -9.82 1.33
N VAL A 114 -11.12 -10.19 2.56
CA VAL A 114 -11.46 -11.58 2.91
C VAL A 114 -12.69 -12.05 2.14
N LEU A 115 -13.76 -11.23 2.12
CA LEU A 115 -14.99 -11.57 1.41
C LEU A 115 -14.73 -11.77 -0.09
N PHE A 116 -14.00 -10.84 -0.71
CA PHE A 116 -13.63 -10.94 -2.12
C PHE A 116 -12.78 -12.19 -2.39
N GLY A 117 -11.78 -12.46 -1.55
CA GLY A 117 -10.95 -13.66 -1.64
C GLY A 117 -11.78 -14.96 -1.54
N VAL A 118 -12.74 -15.01 -0.62
CA VAL A 118 -13.67 -16.15 -0.50
C VAL A 118 -14.49 -16.33 -1.76
N VAL A 119 -15.07 -15.25 -2.31
CA VAL A 119 -15.83 -15.30 -3.56
C VAL A 119 -14.96 -15.83 -4.71
N VAL A 120 -13.75 -15.29 -4.88
CA VAL A 120 -12.79 -15.75 -5.90
C VAL A 120 -12.48 -17.24 -5.73
N ILE A 121 -12.18 -17.69 -4.52
CA ILE A 121 -11.88 -19.11 -4.24
C ILE A 121 -13.10 -19.99 -4.57
N ILE A 122 -14.31 -19.58 -4.18
CA ILE A 122 -15.55 -20.29 -4.52
C ILE A 122 -15.71 -20.41 -6.03
N TYR A 123 -15.53 -19.31 -6.78
CA TYR A 123 -15.62 -19.33 -8.24
C TYR A 123 -14.57 -20.23 -8.88
N ILE A 124 -13.32 -20.21 -8.39
CA ILE A 124 -12.26 -21.10 -8.87
C ILE A 124 -12.63 -22.57 -8.60
N GLN A 125 -13.15 -22.89 -7.41
CA GLN A 125 -13.57 -24.26 -7.09
C GLN A 125 -14.75 -24.70 -7.95
N LEU A 126 -15.72 -23.82 -8.19
CA LEU A 126 -16.89 -24.10 -9.02
C LEU A 126 -16.47 -24.35 -10.48
N ALA A 127 -15.57 -23.53 -11.02
CA ALA A 127 -14.99 -23.70 -12.35
C ALA A 127 -14.21 -25.02 -12.49
N LYS A 128 -13.45 -25.41 -11.44
CA LYS A 128 -12.75 -26.71 -11.41
C LYS A 128 -13.70 -27.91 -11.35
N LYS A 129 -14.82 -27.80 -10.60
CA LYS A 129 -15.81 -28.89 -10.45
C LYS A 129 -16.69 -29.06 -11.68
N ASN A 130 -17.04 -27.99 -12.38
CA ASN A 130 -17.84 -28.06 -13.61
C ASN A 130 -17.19 -27.31 -14.78
N PRO A 131 -16.10 -27.84 -15.36
CA PRO A 131 -15.41 -27.20 -16.48
C PRO A 131 -16.29 -27.09 -17.73
N LYS A 132 -17.27 -28.00 -17.87
CA LYS A 132 -18.21 -28.03 -19.01
C LYS A 132 -19.32 -26.98 -18.89
N GLY A 133 -19.59 -26.47 -17.69
CA GLY A 133 -20.55 -25.40 -17.44
C GLY A 133 -19.98 -23.99 -17.66
N LEU A 134 -18.65 -23.84 -17.70
CA LEU A 134 -18.00 -22.60 -18.11
C LEU A 134 -17.78 -22.64 -19.62
N PHE A 135 -18.65 -21.97 -20.38
CA PHE A 135 -18.39 -21.74 -21.80
C PHE A 135 -17.25 -20.72 -21.95
N ILE A 136 -16.03 -21.22 -22.09
CA ILE A 136 -14.90 -20.38 -22.52
C ILE A 136 -15.06 -20.17 -24.02
N ARG A 137 -15.58 -18.99 -24.40
CA ARG A 137 -15.68 -18.60 -25.81
C ARG A 137 -14.29 -18.59 -26.42
N LYS A 138 -14.08 -19.39 -27.47
CA LYS A 138 -12.87 -19.30 -28.28
C LYS A 138 -12.75 -17.89 -28.86
N LEU A 139 -11.56 -17.31 -28.79
CA LEU A 139 -11.32 -16.00 -29.39
C LEU A 139 -11.25 -16.19 -30.91
N PRO A 140 -12.01 -15.41 -31.71
CA PRO A 140 -11.97 -15.53 -33.17
C PRO A 140 -10.57 -15.50 -33.78
N PRO A 141 -9.60 -14.70 -33.26
CA PRO A 141 -8.22 -14.74 -33.73
C PRO A 141 -7.53 -16.10 -33.61
N LEU A 142 -7.84 -16.90 -32.57
CA LEU A 142 -7.26 -18.23 -32.39
C LEU A 142 -7.81 -19.24 -33.42
N GLU A 143 -9.09 -19.12 -33.79
CA GLU A 143 -9.69 -19.99 -34.80
C GLU A 143 -9.19 -19.63 -36.21
N ALA A 144 -9.09 -18.33 -36.52
CA ALA A 144 -8.56 -17.85 -37.80
C ALA A 144 -7.10 -18.29 -38.03
N MET A 145 -6.32 -18.45 -36.96
CA MET A 145 -4.93 -18.93 -37.04
C MET A 145 -4.87 -20.38 -37.54
N ASP A 146 -5.73 -21.27 -37.04
CA ASP A 146 -5.78 -22.67 -37.48
C ASP A 146 -6.16 -22.77 -38.97
N GLU A 147 -7.13 -21.96 -39.40
CA GLU A 147 -7.55 -21.87 -40.80
C GLU A 147 -6.42 -21.32 -41.69
N ALA A 148 -5.72 -20.26 -41.24
CA ALA A 148 -4.62 -19.66 -41.98
C ALA A 148 -3.47 -20.66 -42.21
N VAL A 149 -3.13 -21.48 -41.19
CA VAL A 149 -2.13 -22.55 -41.34
C VAL A 149 -2.62 -23.63 -42.30
N GLY A 150 -3.89 -24.05 -42.20
CA GLY A 150 -4.48 -25.00 -43.14
C GLY A 150 -4.41 -24.50 -44.59
N ARG A 151 -4.83 -23.26 -44.83
CA ARG A 151 -4.80 -22.63 -46.15
C ARG A 151 -3.37 -22.46 -46.68
N ALA A 152 -2.42 -22.08 -45.83
CA ALA A 152 -1.01 -22.00 -46.23
C ALA A 152 -0.46 -23.36 -46.66
N THR A 153 -0.85 -24.42 -45.94
CA THR A 153 -0.53 -25.82 -46.27
C THR A 153 -1.12 -26.22 -47.62
N GLU A 154 -2.41 -25.97 -47.85
CA GLU A 154 -3.10 -26.25 -49.12
C GLU A 154 -2.47 -25.48 -50.30
N MET A 155 -1.97 -24.27 -50.06
CA MET A 155 -1.27 -23.46 -51.07
C MET A 155 0.21 -23.84 -51.25
N GLY A 156 0.77 -24.73 -50.43
CA GLY A 156 2.20 -25.06 -50.44
C GLY A 156 3.11 -23.88 -50.10
N LYS A 157 2.61 -22.89 -49.34
CA LYS A 157 3.36 -21.68 -48.96
C LYS A 157 3.76 -21.71 -47.49
N PRO A 158 4.92 -21.13 -47.12
CA PRO A 158 5.32 -21.05 -45.72
C PRO A 158 4.44 -20.09 -44.92
N VAL A 159 4.32 -20.35 -43.62
CA VAL A 159 3.67 -19.47 -42.65
C VAL A 159 4.69 -18.45 -42.13
N LEU A 160 4.42 -17.16 -42.32
CA LEU A 160 5.21 -16.07 -41.75
C LEU A 160 4.62 -15.69 -40.40
N TYR A 161 5.40 -15.81 -39.32
CA TYR A 161 5.00 -15.42 -37.98
C TYR A 161 5.90 -14.28 -37.50
N ILE A 162 5.30 -13.16 -37.05
CA ILE A 162 6.04 -11.99 -36.56
C ILE A 162 5.65 -11.78 -35.09
N PRO A 163 6.57 -11.93 -34.13
CA PRO A 163 6.25 -11.86 -32.71
C PRO A 163 5.96 -10.42 -32.25
N GLY A 164 6.48 -9.42 -32.94
CA GLY A 164 6.33 -8.00 -32.60
C GLY A 164 7.46 -7.16 -33.19
N ILE A 165 7.43 -5.86 -32.93
CA ILE A 165 8.52 -4.91 -33.26
C ILE A 165 9.31 -4.48 -32.01
N GLU A 166 8.91 -4.99 -30.85
CA GLU A 166 9.47 -4.67 -29.53
C GLU A 166 10.54 -5.70 -29.12
N TYR A 167 11.31 -5.41 -28.07
CA TYR A 167 12.36 -6.31 -27.59
C TYR A 167 11.77 -7.55 -26.91
N ILE A 168 12.59 -8.58 -26.72
CA ILE A 168 12.13 -9.86 -26.14
C ILE A 168 11.67 -9.75 -24.68
N TYR A 169 12.14 -8.75 -23.93
CA TYR A 169 11.73 -8.53 -22.53
C TYR A 169 10.41 -7.75 -22.42
N ASP A 170 9.90 -7.19 -23.53
CA ASP A 170 8.64 -6.46 -23.53
C ASP A 170 7.46 -7.44 -23.47
N ALA A 171 6.43 -7.04 -22.72
CA ALA A 171 5.29 -7.90 -22.41
C ALA A 171 4.55 -8.38 -23.68
N GLY A 172 4.48 -7.55 -24.72
CA GLY A 172 3.85 -7.90 -26.00
C GLY A 172 4.56 -9.04 -26.71
N THR A 173 5.88 -8.95 -26.84
CA THR A 173 6.72 -9.97 -27.48
C THR A 173 6.69 -11.29 -26.71
N LEU A 174 6.74 -11.23 -25.36
CA LEU A 174 6.60 -12.42 -24.51
C LEU A 174 5.25 -13.13 -24.69
N ALA A 175 4.16 -12.37 -24.75
CA ALA A 175 2.83 -12.92 -25.02
C ALA A 175 2.77 -13.57 -26.41
N SER A 176 3.39 -12.93 -27.41
CA SER A 176 3.46 -13.45 -28.77
C SER A 176 4.24 -14.76 -28.86
N ILE A 177 5.42 -14.87 -28.22
CA ILE A 177 6.18 -16.13 -28.17
C ILE A 177 5.34 -17.29 -27.59
N THR A 178 4.46 -17.01 -26.63
CA THR A 178 3.53 -18.01 -26.09
C THR A 178 2.52 -18.48 -27.14
N ILE A 179 2.05 -17.59 -28.01
CA ILE A 179 1.17 -17.92 -29.14
C ILE A 179 1.94 -18.68 -30.22
N LEU A 180 3.21 -18.33 -30.50
CA LEU A 180 4.07 -19.04 -31.45
C LEU A 180 4.18 -20.53 -31.14
N LYS A 181 4.18 -20.93 -29.88
CA LYS A 181 4.13 -22.35 -29.48
C LYS A 181 2.94 -23.09 -30.09
N SER A 182 1.75 -22.48 -30.05
CA SER A 182 0.52 -23.06 -30.62
C SER A 182 0.57 -23.09 -32.14
N VAL A 183 1.05 -22.01 -32.78
CA VAL A 183 1.26 -21.95 -34.24
C VAL A 183 2.25 -23.01 -34.70
N GLY A 184 3.41 -23.11 -34.04
CA GLY A 184 4.48 -24.04 -34.38
C GLY A 184 4.03 -25.49 -34.29
N LYS A 185 3.25 -25.83 -33.25
CA LYS A 185 2.62 -27.16 -33.15
C LYS A 185 1.71 -27.43 -34.35
N LYS A 186 0.85 -26.49 -34.72
CA LYS A 186 -0.07 -26.65 -35.86
C LYS A 186 0.70 -26.78 -37.17
N VAL A 187 1.68 -25.93 -37.41
CA VAL A 187 2.51 -25.98 -38.62
C VAL A 187 3.24 -27.32 -38.74
N ALA A 188 3.74 -27.87 -37.62
CA ALA A 188 4.35 -29.19 -37.58
C ALA A 188 3.35 -30.33 -37.87
N GLU A 189 2.12 -30.26 -37.34
CA GLU A 189 1.06 -31.25 -37.62
C GLU A 189 0.72 -31.33 -39.12
N TYR A 190 0.75 -30.19 -39.82
CA TYR A 190 0.42 -30.10 -41.25
C TYR A 190 1.65 -30.24 -42.16
N GLY A 191 2.85 -30.38 -41.61
CA GLY A 191 4.08 -30.49 -42.39
C GLY A 191 4.45 -29.23 -43.18
N THR A 192 4.00 -28.06 -42.74
CA THR A 192 4.26 -26.77 -43.41
C THR A 192 5.52 -26.12 -42.85
N ARG A 193 6.19 -25.26 -43.64
CA ARG A 193 7.35 -24.50 -43.16
C ARG A 193 6.90 -23.23 -42.43
N ILE A 194 7.47 -22.95 -41.27
CA ILE A 194 7.32 -21.66 -40.57
C ILE A 194 8.57 -20.79 -40.79
N ILE A 195 8.37 -19.48 -40.95
CA ILE A 195 9.42 -18.47 -41.00
C ILE A 195 9.13 -17.47 -39.87
N ASN A 196 10.07 -17.36 -38.93
CA ASN A 196 9.99 -16.44 -37.79
C ASN A 196 11.19 -15.49 -37.84
N PRO A 197 11.11 -14.34 -38.54
CA PRO A 197 12.18 -13.37 -38.55
C PRO A 197 12.27 -12.68 -37.19
N ASN A 198 13.48 -12.60 -36.66
CA ASN A 198 13.77 -11.82 -35.47
C ASN A 198 14.64 -10.63 -35.90
N PHE A 199 14.55 -9.50 -35.21
CA PHE A 199 15.45 -8.36 -35.42
C PHE A 199 16.46 -8.22 -34.27
N ASP A 200 16.15 -8.79 -33.11
CA ASP A 200 17.00 -8.74 -31.92
C ASP A 200 18.18 -9.73 -32.07
N PRO A 201 19.44 -9.24 -32.09
CA PRO A 201 20.61 -10.09 -32.23
C PRO A 201 20.77 -11.06 -31.04
N ILE A 202 20.22 -10.74 -29.86
CA ILE A 202 20.26 -11.63 -28.68
C ILE A 202 19.55 -12.95 -28.96
N VAL A 203 18.52 -12.95 -29.81
CA VAL A 203 17.72 -14.13 -30.14
C VAL A 203 18.33 -14.93 -31.30
N MET A 204 19.33 -14.37 -32.00
CA MET A 204 20.03 -15.01 -33.11
C MET A 204 21.35 -15.68 -32.72
N ALA A 205 21.88 -15.40 -31.53
CA ALA A 205 23.09 -15.99 -30.98
C ALA A 205 22.83 -17.38 -30.37
#